data_AF-A0A6L2PUV1-F1
#
_entry.id   AF-A0A6L2PUV1-F1
#
_cell.length_a   1.000
_cell.length_b   1.000
_cell.length_c   1.000
_cell.angle_alpha   90.00
_cell.angle_beta   90.00
_cell.angle_gamma   90.00
#
_symmetry.space_group_name_H-M   'P 1'
#
loop_
_entity.id
_entity.type
_entity.pdbx_description
1 polymer ?
#
loop_
_entity_poly.entity_id
_entity_poly.type
_entity_poly.pdbx_seq_one_letter_code
_entity_poly.pdbx_strand_id
1 'polypeptide(L)'
;MGLPQPFADAIKLFVKEQAKPTPSNQTPFLFAPTIGLILALIIWVIYPHSHQSFFLQFSVLYFLCVSRINVYTTFLAGWRSNSKYALLGALRGVAQTISYE
;
A
#
# COMPACT_ATOMS: atom_id res chain seq x y z
N MET A 1 -22.37 1.90 21.37
CA MET A 1 -22.24 1.40 19.97
C MET A 1 -21.27 2.32 19.23
N GLY A 2 -20.02 1.89 19.04
CA GLY A 2 -18.95 2.69 18.39
C GLY A 2 -18.93 2.61 16.86
N LEU A 3 -20.07 2.34 16.23
CA LEU A 3 -20.20 2.20 14.77
C LEU A 3 -19.71 3.43 13.96
N PRO A 4 -19.91 4.69 14.41
CA PRO A 4 -19.41 5.85 13.65
C PRO A 4 -17.90 6.11 13.80
N GLN A 5 -17.18 5.35 14.64
CA GLN A 5 -15.77 5.59 14.94
C GLN A 5 -14.85 5.61 13.69
N PRO A 6 -14.95 4.66 12.72
CA PRO A 6 -14.09 4.68 11.55
C PRO A 6 -14.31 5.91 10.65
N PHE A 7 -15.55 6.41 10.59
CA PHE A 7 -15.86 7.64 9.86
C PHE A 7 -15.26 8.86 10.54
N ALA A 8 -15.33 8.95 11.87
CA ALA A 8 -14.73 10.04 12.63
C ALA A 8 -13.20 10.11 12.45
N ASP A 9 -12.52 8.96 12.46
CA ASP A 9 -11.06 8.90 12.24
C ASP A 9 -10.67 9.28 10.81
N ALA A 10 -11.45 8.88 9.80
CA ALA A 10 -11.22 9.28 8.41
C ALA A 10 -11.37 10.81 8.23
N ILE A 11 -12.47 11.39 8.73
CA ILE A 11 -12.73 12.84 8.65
C ILE A 11 -11.60 13.61 9.35
N LYS A 12 -11.15 13.13 10.52
CA LYS A 12 -10.03 13.73 11.26
C LYS A 12 -8.74 13.75 10.43
N LEU A 13 -8.44 12.69 9.69
CA LEU A 13 -7.25 12.64 8.82
C LEU A 13 -7.37 13.57 7.61
N PHE A 14 -8.56 13.75 7.03
CA PHE A 14 -8.77 14.67 5.90
C PHE A 14 -8.67 16.15 6.28
N VAL A 15 -9.07 16.51 7.50
CA VAL A 15 -9.01 17.89 8.00
C VAL A 15 -7.61 18.26 8.51
N LYS A 16 -6.80 17.26 8.88
CA LYS A 16 -5.46 17.48 9.44
C LYS A 16 -4.51 18.09 8.40
N GLU A 17 -3.71 19.05 8.84
CA GLU A 17 -2.66 19.63 8.01
C GLU A 17 -1.64 18.55 7.58
N GLN A 18 -1.29 18.57 6.29
CA GLN A 18 -0.30 17.64 5.74
C GLN A 18 1.10 18.08 6.15
N ALA A 19 1.68 17.41 7.15
CA ALA A 19 3.07 17.61 7.53
C ALA A 19 4.00 17.10 6.42
N LYS A 20 4.60 18.01 5.64
CA LYS A 20 5.59 17.70 4.62
C LYS A 20 7.01 17.87 5.18
N PRO A 21 7.86 16.82 5.20
CA PRO A 21 9.25 16.97 5.62
C PRO A 21 10.03 17.87 4.66
N THR A 22 10.78 18.83 5.19
CA THR A 22 11.59 19.78 4.41
C THR A 22 12.67 19.14 3.51
N PRO A 23 13.32 17.99 3.85
CA PRO A 23 14.28 17.35 2.95
C PRO A 23 13.63 16.34 1.98
N SER A 24 12.32 16.10 2.02
CA SER A 24 11.69 14.99 1.27
C SER A 24 11.41 15.32 -0.20
N ASN A 25 11.50 14.29 -1.05
CA ASN A 25 11.01 14.36 -2.43
C ASN A 25 9.48 14.28 -2.43
N GLN A 26 8.80 15.42 -2.53
CA GLN A 26 7.34 15.51 -2.31
C GLN A 26 6.49 14.71 -3.30
N THR A 27 6.79 14.79 -4.60
CA THR A 27 5.99 14.14 -5.65
C THR A 27 5.88 12.62 -5.44
N PRO A 28 6.97 11.86 -5.34
CA PRO A 28 6.91 10.42 -5.20
C PRO A 28 6.56 9.95 -3.77
N PHE A 29 6.74 10.80 -2.75
CA PHE A 29 6.30 10.52 -1.39
C PHE A 29 4.76 10.50 -1.30
N LEU A 30 4.09 11.36 -2.08
CA LEU A 30 2.63 11.35 -2.20
C LEU A 30 2.14 10.19 -3.08
N PHE A 31 2.85 9.85 -4.15
CA PHE A 31 2.44 8.74 -5.03
C PHE A 31 2.60 7.36 -4.39
N ALA A 32 3.62 7.14 -3.55
CA ALA A 32 3.86 5.83 -2.93
C ALA A 32 2.61 5.22 -2.23
N PRO A 33 1.89 5.92 -1.33
CA PRO A 33 0.67 5.37 -0.71
C PRO A 33 -0.48 5.18 -1.71
N THR A 34 -0.58 6.01 -2.75
CA THR A 34 -1.62 5.84 -3.79
C THR A 34 -1.40 4.56 -4.60
N ILE A 35 -0.14 4.26 -4.96
CA ILE A 35 0.21 3.04 -5.70
C ILE A 35 -0.08 1.81 -4.82
N GLY A 36 0.27 1.85 -3.53
CA GLY A 36 -0.05 0.76 -2.60
C GLY A 36 -1.55 0.48 -2.47
N LEU A 37 -2.37 1.52 -2.41
CA LEU A 37 -3.83 1.38 -2.38
C LEU A 37 -4.36 0.77 -3.69
N ILE A 38 -3.86 1.22 -4.84
CA ILE A 38 -4.24 0.68 -6.16
C ILE A 38 -3.90 -0.81 -6.26
N LEU A 39 -2.71 -1.21 -5.83
CA LEU A 39 -2.30 -2.63 -5.79
C LEU A 39 -3.24 -3.47 -4.90
N ALA A 40 -3.61 -2.96 -3.73
CA ALA A 40 -4.55 -3.65 -2.84
C ALA A 40 -5.93 -3.85 -3.48
N LEU A 41 -6.44 -2.85 -4.21
CA LEU A 41 -7.71 -2.95 -4.94
C LEU A 41 -7.62 -3.91 -6.14
N ILE A 42 -6.47 -3.99 -6.81
CA ILE A 42 -6.25 -4.90 -7.95
C ILE A 42 -6.27 -6.38 -7.53
N ILE A 43 -5.91 -6.70 -6.28
CA ILE A 43 -5.99 -8.07 -5.74
C ILE A 43 -7.45 -8.55 -5.66
N TRP A 44 -8.42 -7.66 -5.46
CA TRP A 44 -9.84 -8.03 -5.30
C TRP A 44 -10.46 -8.72 -6.52
N VAL A 45 -9.84 -8.60 -7.70
CA VAL A 45 -10.32 -9.28 -8.93
C VAL A 45 -10.33 -10.81 -8.77
N ILE A 46 -9.53 -11.35 -7.84
CA ILE A 46 -9.46 -12.79 -7.55
C ILE A 46 -10.73 -13.31 -6.85
N TYR A 47 -11.53 -12.42 -6.25
CA TYR A 47 -12.69 -12.83 -5.47
C TYR A 47 -13.66 -13.69 -6.30
N PRO A 48 -13.99 -14.91 -5.85
CA PRO A 48 -14.84 -15.81 -6.61
C PRO A 48 -16.25 -15.23 -6.73
N HIS A 49 -16.68 -14.94 -7.95
CA HIS A 49 -18.05 -14.56 -8.26
C HIS A 49 -18.88 -15.78 -8.65
N SER A 50 -20.19 -15.70 -8.42
CA SER A 50 -21.16 -16.73 -8.82
C SER A 50 -21.28 -16.88 -10.34
N HIS A 51 -20.88 -15.87 -11.12
CA HIS A 51 -20.91 -15.89 -12.57
C HIS A 51 -19.58 -16.40 -13.17
N GLN A 52 -19.68 -17.41 -14.04
CA GLN A 52 -18.56 -18.03 -14.77
C GLN A 52 -17.68 -17.02 -15.53
N SER A 53 -18.25 -15.90 -15.98
CA SER A 53 -17.55 -14.86 -16.77
C SER A 53 -16.44 -14.14 -16.01
N PHE A 54 -16.48 -14.14 -14.68
CA PHE A 54 -15.49 -13.47 -13.83
C PHE A 54 -14.44 -14.43 -13.26
N PHE A 55 -14.44 -15.70 -13.70
CA PHE A 55 -13.46 -16.68 -13.24
C PHE A 55 -12.10 -16.48 -13.89
N LEU A 56 -11.08 -16.17 -13.07
CA LEU A 56 -9.68 -16.12 -13.47
C LEU A 56 -9.04 -17.52 -13.35
N GLN A 57 -8.70 -18.12 -14.50
CA GLN A 57 -8.10 -19.47 -14.55
C GLN A 57 -6.76 -19.59 -13.80
N PHE A 58 -5.97 -18.51 -13.77
CA PHE A 58 -4.66 -18.47 -13.09
C PHE A 58 -4.67 -17.50 -11.89
N SER A 59 -5.75 -17.52 -11.11
CA SER A 59 -5.94 -16.62 -9.96
C SER A 59 -4.80 -16.66 -8.94
N VAL A 60 -4.26 -17.84 -8.63
CA VAL A 60 -3.14 -18.01 -7.68
C VAL A 60 -1.84 -17.42 -8.22
N LEU A 61 -1.54 -17.63 -9.51
CA LEU A 61 -0.35 -17.03 -10.12
C LEU A 61 -0.46 -15.50 -10.15
N TYR A 62 -1.65 -14.99 -10.46
CA TYR A 62 -1.93 -13.55 -10.41
C TYR A 62 -1.75 -12.98 -9.00
N PHE A 63 -2.25 -13.67 -7.96
CA PHE A 63 -2.03 -13.29 -6.57
C PHE A 63 -0.54 -13.13 -6.25
N LEU A 64 0.26 -14.13 -6.59
CA LEU A 64 1.71 -14.13 -6.35
C LEU A 64 2.41 -13.01 -7.12
N CYS A 65 2.03 -12.72 -8.36
CA CYS A 65 2.61 -11.62 -9.12
C CYS A 65 2.30 -10.26 -8.49
N VAL A 66 1.05 -10.03 -8.08
CA VAL A 66 0.64 -8.74 -7.51
C VAL A 66 1.23 -8.53 -6.12
N SER A 67 1.32 -9.58 -5.30
CA SER A 67 1.91 -9.49 -3.97
C SER A 67 3.38 -9.04 -4.05
N ARG A 68 4.16 -9.64 -4.95
CA ARG A 68 5.59 -9.33 -5.16
C ARG A 68 5.81 -7.86 -5.55
N ILE A 69 4.88 -7.25 -6.27
CA ILE A 69 4.95 -5.84 -6.68
C ILE A 69 4.72 -4.89 -5.49
N ASN A 70 3.96 -5.31 -4.48
CA ASN A 70 3.62 -4.48 -3.32
C ASN A 70 4.86 -4.01 -2.54
N VAL A 71 5.92 -4.82 -2.51
CA VAL A 71 7.21 -4.52 -1.86
C VAL A 71 7.86 -3.24 -2.40
N TYR A 72 7.68 -2.94 -3.69
CA TYR A 72 8.26 -1.73 -4.28
C TYR A 72 7.62 -0.44 -3.74
N THR A 73 6.37 -0.49 -3.30
CA THR A 73 5.68 0.70 -2.78
C THR A 73 6.23 1.13 -1.42
N THR A 74 6.53 0.16 -0.54
CA THR A 74 7.11 0.41 0.79
C THR A 74 8.55 0.89 0.68
N PHE A 75 9.33 0.31 -0.24
CA PHE A 75 10.67 0.79 -0.55
C PHE A 75 10.67 2.22 -1.10
N LEU A 76 9.77 2.53 -2.05
CA LEU A 76 9.63 3.87 -2.62
C LEU A 76 9.29 4.90 -1.54
N ALA A 77 8.34 4.62 -0.64
CA ALA A 77 8.01 5.53 0.45
C ALA A 77 9.21 5.82 1.37
N GLY A 78 9.99 4.78 1.72
CA GLY A 78 11.20 4.90 2.53
C GLY A 78 12.28 5.75 1.86
N TRP A 79 12.59 5.46 0.60
CA TRP A 79 13.61 6.18 -0.15
C TRP A 79 13.26 7.66 -0.36
N ARG A 80 12.00 7.98 -0.64
CA ARG A 80 11.58 9.36 -0.95
C ARG A 80 11.49 10.29 0.27
N SER A 81 11.45 9.72 1.47
CA SER A 81 11.46 10.47 2.72
C SER A 81 12.79 11.17 3.04
N ASN A 82 13.88 10.80 2.36
CA ASN A 82 15.23 11.36 2.55
C ASN A 82 15.72 11.37 4.03
N SER A 83 15.29 10.41 4.84
CA SER A 83 15.75 10.22 6.22
C SER A 83 16.38 8.85 6.42
N LYS A 84 17.54 8.79 7.09
CA LYS A 84 18.26 7.53 7.39
C LYS A 84 17.40 6.52 8.14
N TYR A 85 16.61 6.98 9.11
CA TYR A 85 15.76 6.11 9.92
C TYR A 85 14.57 5.56 9.13
N ALA A 86 13.95 6.39 8.29
CA ALA A 86 12.84 5.97 7.46
C ALA A 86 13.28 4.96 6.38
N LEU A 87 14.47 5.14 5.81
CA LEU A 87 15.05 4.17 4.87
C LEU A 87 15.36 2.83 5.55
N LEU A 88 15.98 2.83 6.73
CA LEU A 88 16.25 1.61 7.50
C LEU A 88 14.95 0.88 7.90
N GLY A 89 13.92 1.64 8.30
CA GLY A 89 12.59 1.09 8.60
C GLY A 89 11.94 0.44 7.38
N ALA A 90 12.01 1.09 6.22
CA ALA A 90 11.50 0.54 4.97
C ALA A 90 12.25 -0.73 4.55
N LEU A 91 13.58 -0.76 4.65
CA LEU A 91 14.38 -1.96 4.35
C LEU A 91 14.03 -3.14 5.27
N ARG A 92 13.78 -2.90 6.56
CA ARG A 92 13.30 -3.94 7.48
C ARG A 92 11.93 -4.49 7.07
N GLY A 93 11.00 -3.60 6.72
CA GLY A 93 9.67 -4.00 6.23
C GLY A 93 9.76 -4.83 4.95
N VAL A 94 10.59 -4.40 3.99
CA VAL A 94 10.85 -5.11 2.74
C VAL A 94 11.44 -6.50 2.99
N ALA A 95 12.45 -6.60 3.84
CA ALA A 95 13.06 -7.89 4.19
C ALA A 95 12.06 -8.84 4.85
N GLN A 96 11.17 -8.32 5.70
CA GLN A 96 10.10 -9.12 6.29
C GLN A 96 9.11 -9.59 5.23
N THR A 97 8.63 -8.70 4.36
CA THR A 97 7.67 -9.09 3.31
C THR A 97 8.24 -10.16 2.37
N ILE A 98 9.50 -10.02 1.94
CA ILE A 98 10.13 -11.01 1.05
C ILE A 98 10.31 -12.37 1.76
N SER A 99 10.59 -12.37 3.06
CA SER A 99 10.78 -13.60 3.84
C SER A 99 9.48 -14.41 4.01
N TYR A 100 8.32 -13.74 4.04
CA TYR A 100 7.02 -14.36 4.29
C TYR A 100 6.14 -14.51 3.05
N GLU A 101 6.57 -13.99 1.91
CA GLU A 101 5.97 -14.24 0.61
C GLU A 101 6.54 -15.47 -0.09
#